data_AF-A0AAV5ZWL0-F1
#
_entry.id   AF-A0AAV5ZWL0-F1
#
_cell.length_a   1.000
_cell.length_b   1.000
_cell.length_c   1.000
_cell.angle_alpha   90.00
_cell.angle_beta   90.00
_cell.angle_gamma   90.00
#
_symmetry.space_group_name_H-M   'P 1'
#
loop_
_entity.id
_entity.type
_entity.pdbx_description
1 polymer ?
#
loop_
_entity_poly.entity_id
_entity_poly.type
_entity_poly.pdbx_seq_one_letter_code
_entity_poly.pdbx_strand_id
1 'polypeptide(L)' 'MSELAAVPPLTKETLRVLARAQGFALSDADLDGLLPLVQAVRAMMDELAAVPLEDVEPTALYHML' A
#
# COMPACT_ATOMS: atom_id res chain seq x y z
N MET A 1 22.00 0.07 -11.65
CA MET A 1 20.65 0.62 -11.51
C MET A 1 19.70 -0.55 -11.68
N SER A 2 19.30 -1.20 -10.59
CA SER A 2 18.32 -2.29 -10.66
C SER A 2 16.99 -1.69 -11.06
N GLU A 3 16.40 -2.19 -12.16
CA GLU A 3 15.01 -1.95 -12.50
C GLU A 3 14.18 -2.35 -11.28
N LEU A 4 13.58 -1.37 -10.60
CA LEU A 4 12.45 -1.62 -9.71
C LEU A 4 11.39 -2.23 -10.60
N ALA A 5 11.31 -3.56 -10.61
CA ALA A 5 10.30 -4.30 -11.35
C ALA A 5 8.96 -3.62 -11.10
N ALA A 6 8.28 -3.17 -12.16
CA ALA A 6 7.01 -2.48 -12.06
C ALA A 6 6.09 -3.30 -11.17
N VAL A 7 5.84 -2.81 -9.95
CA VAL A 7 5.05 -3.56 -8.98
C VAL A 7 3.65 -3.64 -9.55
N PRO A 8 3.10 -4.85 -9.75
CA PRO A 8 1.81 -5.00 -10.41
C PRO A 8 0.72 -4.23 -9.65
N PRO A 9 -0.27 -3.67 -10.38
CA PRO A 9 -1.33 -2.90 -9.77
C PRO A 9 -2.10 -3.76 -8.75
N LEU A 10 -2.50 -3.14 -7.64
CA LEU A 10 -3.33 -3.81 -6.65
C LEU A 10 -4.68 -4.18 -7.29
N THR A 11 -5.07 -5.44 -7.13
CA THR A 11 -6.29 -6.02 -7.72
C THR A 11 -7.35 -6.29 -6.66
N LYS A 12 -8.60 -6.48 -7.09
CA LYS A 12 -9.70 -6.91 -6.22
C LYS A 12 -9.40 -8.24 -5.50
N GLU A 13 -8.72 -9.18 -6.16
CA GLU A 13 -8.31 -10.45 -5.55
C GLU A 13 -7.26 -10.22 -4.46
N THR A 14 -6.29 -9.34 -4.69
CA THR A 14 -5.30 -8.95 -3.68
C THR A 14 -5.98 -8.41 -2.43
N LEU A 15 -6.97 -7.52 -2.60
CA LEU A 15 -7.75 -6.98 -1.47
C LEU A 15 -8.55 -8.07 -0.75
N ARG A 16 -9.14 -9.00 -1.48
CA ARG A 16 -9.89 -10.13 -0.90
C ARG A 16 -9.00 -11.01 -0.04
N VAL A 17 -7.79 -11.34 -0.52
CA VAL A 17 -6.81 -12.14 0.22
C VAL A 17 -6.38 -11.41 1.49
N LEU A 18 -6.05 -10.12 1.40
CA LEU A 18 -5.63 -9.32 2.56
C LEU A 18 -6.75 -9.17 3.60
N ALA A 19 -7.98 -8.90 3.15
CA ALA A 19 -9.14 -8.81 4.02
C ALA A 19 -9.34 -10.10 4.82
N ARG A 20 -9.28 -11.25 4.16
CA ARG A 20 -9.38 -12.56 4.82
C ARG A 20 -8.26 -12.81 5.82
N ALA A 21 -7.02 -12.45 5.48
CA ALA A 21 -5.88 -12.59 6.40
C ALA A 21 -6.06 -11.79 7.69
N GLN A 22 -6.77 -10.65 7.61
CA GLN A 22 -7.10 -9.80 8.74
C GLN A 22 -8.44 -10.15 9.41
N GLY A 23 -9.11 -11.24 8.98
CA GLY A 23 -10.38 -11.70 9.55
C GLY A 23 -11.62 -10.95 9.05
N PHE A 24 -11.52 -10.14 8.00
CA PHE A 24 -12.65 -9.45 7.40
C PHE A 24 -13.34 -10.29 6.32
N ALA A 25 -14.68 -10.30 6.36
CA ALA A 25 -15.53 -10.86 5.32
C ALA A 25 -16.14 -9.74 4.47
N LEU A 26 -15.36 -9.21 3.52
CA LEU A 26 -15.80 -8.14 2.62
C LEU A 26 -16.60 -8.72 1.44
N SER A 27 -17.68 -8.03 1.08
CA SER A 27 -18.44 -8.34 -0.12
C SER A 27 -17.73 -7.81 -1.37
N ASP A 28 -18.18 -8.26 -2.54
CA ASP A 28 -17.65 -7.75 -3.80
C ASP A 28 -17.92 -6.25 -3.98
N ALA A 29 -19.04 -5.73 -3.47
CA ALA A 29 -19.37 -4.31 -3.52
C ALA A 29 -18.42 -3.48 -2.62
N ASP A 30 -18.09 -3.99 -1.43
CA ASP A 30 -17.11 -3.35 -0.54
C ASP A 30 -15.74 -3.27 -1.21
N LEU A 31 -15.32 -4.37 -1.84
CA LEU A 31 -14.05 -4.44 -2.54
C LEU A 31 -14.00 -3.50 -3.75
N ASP A 32 -15.10 -3.33 -4.49
CA ASP A 32 -15.19 -2.35 -5.59
C ASP A 32 -15.09 -0.92 -5.07
N GLY A 33 -15.67 -0.62 -3.91
CA GLY A 33 -15.54 0.68 -3.26
C GLY A 33 -14.13 0.96 -2.72
N LEU A 34 -13.44 -0.06 -2.20
CA LEU A 34 -12.12 0.08 -1.60
C LEU A 34 -10.98 0.14 -2.62
N LEU A 35 -11.14 -0.52 -3.78
CA LEU A 35 -10.07 -0.65 -4.77
C LEU A 35 -9.49 0.70 -5.23
N PRO A 36 -10.30 1.71 -5.62
CA PRO A 36 -9.78 3.03 -6.00
C PRO A 36 -9.01 3.71 -4.87
N LEU A 37 -9.48 3.59 -3.62
CA LEU A 37 -8.85 4.21 -2.46
C LEU A 37 -7.46 3.60 -2.21
N VAL A 38 -7.37 2.27 -2.23
CA VAL A 38 -6.11 1.57 -2.01
C VAL A 38 -5.11 1.86 -3.14
N GLN A 39 -5.57 1.94 -4.39
CA GLN A 39 -4.73 2.34 -5.52
C GLN A 39 -4.19 3.78 -5.37
N ALA A 40 -5.03 4.72 -4.91
CA ALA A 40 -4.61 6.09 -4.66
C ALA A 40 -3.56 6.19 -3.55
N VAL A 41 -3.78 5.51 -2.42
CA VAL A 41 -2.79 5.46 -1.33
C VAL A 41 -1.49 4.83 -1.78
N ARG A 42 -1.56 3.79 -2.62
CA ARG A 42 -0.36 3.14 -3.14
C ARG A 42 0.46 4.08 -4.02
N ALA A 43 -0.18 4.83 -4.92
CA ALA A 43 0.51 5.83 -5.73
C ALA A 43 1.23 6.87 -4.85
N MET A 44 0.57 7.35 -3.78
CA MET A 44 1.18 8.26 -2.80
C MET A 44 2.39 7.62 -2.08
N MET A 45 2.33 6.32 -1.77
CA MET A 45 3.46 5.61 -1.16
C MET A 45 4.63 5.39 -2.13
N ASP A 46 4.35 5.19 -3.42
CA ASP A 46 5.40 5.09 -4.44
C ASP A 46 6.16 6.43 -4.58
N GLU A 47 5.50 7.58 -4.37
CA GLU A 47 6.17 8.88 -4.26
C GLU A 47 7.08 8.96 -3.02
N LEU A 48 6.64 8.44 -1.87
CA LEU A 48 7.44 8.41 -0.64
C LEU A 48 8.68 7.52 -0.79
N ALA A 49 8.59 6.43 -1.55
CA ALA A 49 9.71 5.54 -1.82
C ALA A 49 10.86 6.22 -2.61
N ALA A 50 10.58 7.34 -3.29
CA ALA A 50 11.59 8.12 -3.99
C ALA A 50 12.39 9.07 -3.08
N VAL A 51 12.04 9.16 -1.78
CA VAL A 51 12.75 10.02 -0.83
C VAL A 51 14.12 9.40 -0.50
N PRO A 52 15.23 10.18 -0.61
CA PRO A 52 16.56 9.69 -0.24
C PRO A 52 16.65 9.50 1.28
N LEU A 53 17.00 8.28 1.71
CA LEU A 53 17.09 7.87 3.12
C LEU A 53 18.52 7.47 3.52
N GLU A 54 19.54 7.85 2.74
CA GLU A 54 20.90 7.30 2.85
C GLU A 54 21.54 7.43 4.24
N ASP A 55 21.17 8.46 5.01
CA ASP A 55 21.70 8.73 6.36
C ASP A 55 20.60 8.80 7.45
N VAL A 56 19.43 8.18 7.20
CA VAL A 56 18.30 8.20 8.14
C VAL A 56 18.13 6.83 8.79
N GLU A 57 18.41 6.74 10.10
CA GLU A 57 18.12 5.55 10.90
C GLU A 57 16.59 5.33 11.02
N PRO A 58 16.08 4.11 10.78
CA PRO A 58 14.67 3.81 10.99
C PRO A 58 14.27 4.04 12.45
N THR A 59 13.19 4.80 12.68
CA THR A 59 12.63 5.05 14.01
C THR A 59 11.23 4.44 14.16
N ALA A 60 10.93 3.93 15.35
CA ALA A 60 9.58 3.49 15.73
C ALA A 60 8.80 4.57 16.51
N LEU A 61 9.42 5.72 16.76
CA LEU A 61 8.82 6.85 17.47
C LEU A 61 8.42 7.93 16.48
N TYR A 62 7.12 8.18 16.38
CA TYR A 62 6.57 9.29 15.61
C TYR A 62 6.37 10.49 16.56
N HIS A 63 7.05 11.61 16.30
CA HIS A 63 6.67 12.89 16.90
C HIS A 63 5.60 13.52 16.01
N MET A 64 4.34 13.38 16.42
CA MET A 64 3.25 14.18 15.86
C MET A 64 3.24 15.53 16.61
N LEU A 65 3.43 16.61 15.86
CA LEU A 65 3.29 17.99 16.34
C LEU A 65 1.83 18.44 16.27
#